data_AF-A0A071LTL8-F1
#
_entry.id   AF-A0A071LTL8-F1
#
_cell.length_a   1.000
_cell.length_b   1.000
_cell.length_c   1.000
_cell.angle_alpha   90.00
_cell.angle_beta   90.00
_cell.angle_gamma   90.00
#
_symmetry.space_group_name_H-M   'P 1'
#
loop_
_entity.id
_entity.type
_entity.pdbx_description
1 polymer ?
#
loop_
_entity_poly.entity_id
_entity_poly.type
_entity_poly.pdbx_seq_one_letter_code
_entity_poly.pdbx_strand_id
1 'polypeptide(L)'
;MKSLLFESDAQRFMRSYEHAQGYHFRARCLAEQGRSASLIFNVAAVAVECYLIALCGLHGILPFNHNYRSLVMSAEEKVVLGEELKRRILALDDLFGLCSIDDYYHGVPGDDDARRIVAVCAALDGVIREEQRKLVNPPGGQHA
;
A
#
# COMPACT_ATOMS: atom_id res chain seq x y z
N MET A 1 -17.72 -20.88 22.28
CA MET A 1 -17.33 -19.98 21.18
C MET A 1 -15.86 -20.19 20.90
N LYS A 2 -15.49 -20.87 19.81
CA LYS A 2 -14.08 -20.96 19.40
C LYS A 2 -13.71 -19.62 18.77
N SER A 3 -12.88 -18.85 19.47
CA SER A 3 -12.13 -17.75 18.84
C SER A 3 -11.37 -18.36 17.66
N LEU A 4 -11.65 -17.91 16.44
CA LEU A 4 -10.82 -18.28 15.30
C LEU A 4 -9.45 -17.65 15.54
N LEU A 5 -8.43 -18.49 15.68
CA LEU A 5 -7.02 -18.10 15.86
C LEU A 5 -6.44 -17.32 14.66
N PHE A 6 -7.22 -17.15 13.59
CA PHE A 6 -6.78 -16.58 12.32
C PHE A 6 -7.77 -15.52 11.82
N GLU A 7 -7.23 -14.37 11.43
CA GLU A 7 -7.94 -13.29 10.73
C GLU A 7 -8.36 -13.78 9.33
N SER A 8 -9.62 -13.57 8.94
CA SER A 8 -10.06 -13.86 7.56
C SER A 8 -9.53 -12.82 6.56
N ASP A 9 -9.49 -13.16 5.27
CA ASP A 9 -9.03 -12.23 4.23
C ASP A 9 -9.86 -10.94 4.19
N ALA A 10 -11.18 -11.05 4.40
CA ALA A 10 -12.08 -9.91 4.50
C ALA A 10 -11.77 -9.03 5.73
N GLN A 11 -11.49 -9.64 6.89
CA GLN A 11 -11.08 -8.90 8.09
C GLN A 11 -9.74 -8.20 7.87
N ARG A 12 -8.76 -8.88 7.26
CA ARG A 12 -7.46 -8.33 6.89
C ARG A 12 -7.60 -7.15 5.95
N PHE A 13 -8.45 -7.28 4.92
CA PHE A 13 -8.77 -6.21 3.99
C PHE A 13 -9.32 -4.99 4.74
N MET A 14 -10.42 -5.15 5.49
CA MET A 14 -11.06 -4.02 6.18
C MET A 14 -10.10 -3.31 7.11
N ARG A 15 -9.43 -4.05 8.01
CA ARG A 15 -8.49 -3.47 8.98
C ARG A 15 -7.35 -2.73 8.29
N SER A 16 -6.72 -3.36 7.30
CA SER A 16 -5.56 -2.78 6.62
C SER A 16 -5.97 -1.58 5.77
N TYR A 17 -7.14 -1.61 5.14
CA TYR A 17 -7.65 -0.49 4.34
C TYR A 17 -8.03 0.71 5.23
N GLU A 18 -8.68 0.48 6.37
CA GLU A 18 -8.97 1.53 7.37
C GLU A 18 -7.69 2.17 7.90
N HIS A 19 -6.68 1.36 8.26
CA HIS A 19 -5.37 1.87 8.68
C HIS A 19 -4.71 2.68 7.56
N ALA A 20 -4.72 2.19 6.33
CA ALA A 20 -4.12 2.87 5.19
C ALA A 20 -4.76 4.26 4.99
N GLN A 21 -6.09 4.34 5.04
CA GLN A 21 -6.81 5.60 4.92
C GLN A 21 -6.48 6.56 6.07
N GLY A 22 -6.39 6.06 7.31
CA GLY A 22 -6.01 6.86 8.47
C GLY A 22 -4.61 7.46 8.37
N TYR A 23 -3.61 6.64 8.02
CA TYR A 23 -2.23 7.10 7.83
C TYR A 23 -2.09 8.02 6.62
N HIS A 24 -2.76 7.73 5.50
CA HIS A 24 -2.78 8.59 4.33
C HIS A 24 -3.38 9.97 4.65
N PHE A 25 -4.53 10.01 5.33
CA PHE A 25 -5.13 11.26 5.80
C PHE A 25 -4.16 12.04 6.70
N ARG A 26 -3.51 11.34 7.64
CA ARG A 26 -2.54 11.99 8.54
C ARG A 26 -1.33 12.55 7.79
N ALA A 27 -0.79 11.83 6.81
CA ALA A 27 0.32 12.31 5.97
C ALA A 27 -0.05 13.59 5.22
N ARG A 28 -1.29 13.67 4.69
CA ARG A 28 -1.80 14.90 4.05
C ARG A 28 -1.90 16.07 5.03
N CYS A 29 -2.46 15.86 6.22
CA CYS A 29 -2.51 16.92 7.24
C CYS A 29 -1.11 17.40 7.65
N LEU A 30 -0.14 16.49 7.75
CA LEU A 30 1.25 16.85 8.08
C LEU A 30 1.89 17.70 6.97
N ALA A 31 1.59 17.39 5.70
CA ALA A 31 2.02 18.19 4.56
C ALA A 31 1.39 19.59 4.56
N GLU A 32 0.08 19.68 4.81
CA GLU A 32 -0.64 20.96 4.93
C GLU A 32 -0.13 21.82 6.10
N GLN A 33 0.34 21.18 7.18
CA GLN A 33 0.94 21.83 8.34
C GLN A 33 2.42 22.23 8.13
N GLY A 34 3.00 21.99 6.95
CA GLY A 34 4.40 22.29 6.67
C GLY A 34 5.39 21.52 7.55
N ARG A 35 5.04 20.29 7.95
CA ARG A 35 5.92 19.43 8.76
C ARG A 35 7.07 18.91 7.90
N SER A 36 8.10 18.36 8.55
CA SER A 36 9.29 17.87 7.86
C SER A 36 8.96 16.77 6.84
N ALA A 37 9.66 16.80 5.70
CA ALA A 37 9.53 15.79 4.65
C ALA A 37 9.67 14.36 5.16
N SER A 38 10.66 14.10 6.02
CA SER A 38 10.87 12.78 6.65
C SER A 38 9.65 12.30 7.45
N LEU A 39 8.99 13.18 8.21
CA LEU A 39 7.79 12.80 8.98
C LEU A 39 6.61 12.48 8.07
N ILE A 40 6.39 13.32 7.04
CA ILE A 40 5.34 13.09 6.04
C ILE A 40 5.60 11.76 5.33
N PHE A 41 6.84 11.54 4.92
CA PHE A 41 7.26 10.35 4.19
C PHE A 41 7.05 9.08 5.00
N ASN A 42 7.52 9.04 6.25
CA ASN A 42 7.40 7.86 7.09
C ASN A 42 5.92 7.51 7.39
N VAL A 43 5.08 8.51 7.64
CA VAL A 43 3.64 8.28 7.87
C VAL A 43 2.96 7.77 6.59
N ALA A 44 3.31 8.32 5.43
CA ALA A 44 2.79 7.85 4.14
C ALA A 44 3.31 6.45 3.78
N ALA A 45 4.55 6.10 4.12
CA ALA A 45 5.14 4.78 3.90
C ALA A 45 4.35 3.66 4.62
N VAL A 46 3.91 3.91 5.85
CA VAL A 46 3.02 2.99 6.58
C VAL A 46 1.68 2.86 5.87
N ALA A 47 1.15 3.96 5.31
CA ALA A 47 -0.09 3.92 4.53
C ALA A 47 0.06 3.06 3.26
N VAL A 48 1.17 3.21 2.53
CA VAL A 48 1.48 2.39 1.33
C VAL A 48 1.53 0.91 1.68
N GLU A 49 2.22 0.53 2.77
CA GLU A 49 2.28 -0.86 3.23
C GLU A 49 0.87 -1.40 3.52
N CYS A 50 0.09 -0.65 4.30
CA CYS A 50 -1.29 -1.03 4.65
C CYS A 50 -2.17 -1.17 3.41
N TYR A 51 -2.03 -0.28 2.41
CA TYR A 51 -2.76 -0.39 1.15
C TYR A 51 -2.40 -1.66 0.37
N LEU A 52 -1.12 -2.03 0.29
CA LEU A 52 -0.73 -3.25 -0.41
C LEU A 52 -1.19 -4.52 0.31
N ILE A 53 -1.14 -4.54 1.65
CA ILE A 53 -1.71 -5.64 2.46
C ILE A 53 -3.21 -5.72 2.25
N ALA A 54 -3.91 -4.57 2.23
CA ALA A 54 -5.33 -4.52 1.94
C ALA A 54 -5.63 -5.10 0.56
N LEU A 55 -4.88 -4.70 -0.48
CA LEU A 55 -5.04 -5.23 -1.83
C LEU A 55 -4.85 -6.76 -1.87
N CYS A 56 -3.84 -7.29 -1.17
CA CYS A 56 -3.68 -8.74 -1.02
C CYS A 56 -4.88 -9.38 -0.33
N GLY A 57 -5.35 -8.81 0.79
CA GLY A 57 -6.54 -9.27 1.51
C GLY A 57 -7.81 -9.25 0.66
N LEU A 58 -8.00 -8.24 -0.19
CA LEU A 58 -9.16 -8.12 -1.08
C LEU A 58 -9.27 -9.31 -2.05
N HIS A 59 -8.14 -9.88 -2.46
CA HIS A 59 -8.08 -11.00 -3.40
C HIS A 59 -7.70 -12.34 -2.77
N GLY A 60 -7.70 -12.43 -1.42
CA GLY A 60 -7.39 -13.67 -0.70
C GLY A 60 -5.92 -14.11 -0.80
N ILE A 61 -5.00 -13.17 -1.04
CA ILE A 61 -3.56 -13.42 -1.13
C ILE A 61 -2.92 -13.14 0.22
N LEU A 62 -2.07 -14.05 0.69
CA LEU A 62 -1.28 -13.87 1.90
C LEU A 62 0.16 -13.50 1.51
N PRO A 63 0.60 -12.25 1.76
CA PRO A 63 1.97 -11.87 1.43
C PRO A 63 2.98 -12.56 2.35
N PHE A 64 4.11 -13.00 1.79
CA PHE A 64 5.17 -13.68 2.54
C PHE A 64 6.06 -12.72 3.36
N ASN A 65 6.10 -11.43 2.99
CA ASN A 65 6.92 -10.39 3.62
C ASN A 65 6.29 -9.00 3.37
N HIS A 66 6.64 -8.04 4.22
CA HIS A 66 6.07 -6.69 4.27
C HIS A 66 6.95 -5.60 3.63
N ASN A 67 8.08 -5.96 3.00
CA ASN A 67 8.78 -5.02 2.12
C ASN A 67 7.97 -4.76 0.83
N TYR A 68 8.19 -3.61 0.20
CA TYR A 68 7.33 -3.18 -0.91
C TYR A 68 7.45 -4.12 -2.12
N ARG A 69 8.65 -4.61 -2.42
CA ARG A 69 8.85 -5.62 -3.47
C ARG A 69 7.99 -6.86 -3.27
N SER A 70 7.98 -7.44 -2.08
CA SER A 70 7.22 -8.67 -1.80
C SER A 70 5.72 -8.43 -1.84
N LEU A 71 5.27 -7.29 -1.32
CA LEU A 71 3.87 -6.89 -1.33
C LEU A 71 3.37 -6.61 -2.75
N VAL A 72 4.15 -5.92 -3.58
CA VAL A 72 3.84 -5.69 -5.00
C VAL A 72 3.78 -7.01 -5.76
N MET A 73 4.77 -7.88 -5.61
CA MET A 73 4.76 -9.20 -6.27
C MET A 73 3.53 -10.02 -5.90
N SER A 74 3.15 -10.02 -4.61
CA SER A 74 1.97 -10.74 -4.12
C SER A 74 0.68 -10.15 -4.71
N ALA A 75 0.54 -8.82 -4.72
CA ALA A 75 -0.63 -8.15 -5.28
C ALA A 75 -0.77 -8.40 -6.80
N GLU A 76 0.35 -8.42 -7.53
CA GLU A 76 0.37 -8.64 -8.98
C GLU A 76 -0.08 -10.04 -9.42
N GLU A 77 -0.22 -11.01 -8.50
CA GLU A 77 -0.83 -12.30 -8.82
C GLU A 77 -2.30 -12.19 -9.24
N LYS A 78 -2.99 -11.12 -8.80
CA LYS A 78 -4.43 -10.90 -9.05
C LYS A 78 -4.76 -9.49 -9.56
N VAL A 79 -3.89 -8.51 -9.36
CA VAL A 79 -4.16 -7.10 -9.66
C VAL A 79 -3.10 -6.55 -10.60
N VAL A 80 -3.51 -5.98 -11.73
CA VAL A 80 -2.58 -5.29 -12.63
C VAL A 80 -2.32 -3.89 -12.10
N LEU A 81 -1.14 -3.67 -11.53
CA LEU A 81 -0.66 -2.34 -11.18
C LEU A 81 -0.06 -1.67 -12.42
N GLY A 82 -0.40 -0.40 -12.66
CA GLY A 82 0.22 0.35 -13.75
C GLY A 82 1.73 0.46 -13.56
N GLU A 83 2.50 0.29 -14.64
CA GLU A 83 3.98 0.25 -14.61
C GLU A 83 4.62 1.45 -13.90
N GLU A 84 4.03 2.65 -14.04
CA GLU A 84 4.50 3.85 -13.36
C GLU A 84 4.29 3.79 -11.85
N LEU A 85 3.13 3.29 -11.39
CA LEU A 85 2.83 3.13 -9.97
C LEU A 85 3.75 2.08 -9.34
N LYS A 86 3.90 0.95 -10.01
CA LYS A 86 4.83 -0.11 -9.62
C LYS A 86 6.25 0.41 -9.45
N ARG A 87 6.78 1.11 -10.47
CA ARG A 87 8.13 1.67 -10.43
C ARG A 87 8.31 2.62 -9.24
N ARG A 88 7.32 3.48 -8.97
CA ARG A 88 7.35 4.40 -7.83
C ARG A 88 7.35 3.68 -6.49
N ILE A 89 6.55 2.64 -6.33
CA ILE A 89 6.50 1.85 -5.09
C ILE A 89 7.84 1.14 -4.87
N LEU A 90 8.39 0.50 -5.91
CA LEU A 90 9.67 -0.22 -5.80
C LEU A 90 10.85 0.71 -5.50
N ALA A 91 10.84 1.94 -6.03
CA ALA A 91 11.87 2.94 -5.71
C ALA A 91 11.86 3.38 -4.22
N LEU A 92 10.78 3.12 -3.47
CA LEU A 92 10.75 3.41 -2.03
C LEU A 92 11.63 2.44 -1.22
N ASP A 93 11.76 1.17 -1.66
CA ASP A 93 12.66 0.21 -1.02
C ASP A 93 14.13 0.68 -1.13
N ASP A 94 14.49 1.27 -2.28
CA ASP A 94 15.84 1.79 -2.52
C ASP A 94 16.15 3.02 -1.64
N LEU A 95 15.16 3.87 -1.36
CA LEU A 95 15.32 5.09 -0.58
C LEU A 95 15.63 4.80 0.90
N PHE A 96 15.15 3.67 1.41
CA PHE A 96 15.42 3.24 2.78
C PHE A 96 16.58 2.24 2.92
N GLY A 97 17.10 1.70 1.81
CA GLY A 97 18.26 0.79 1.81
C GLY A 97 18.12 -0.45 2.70
N LEU A 98 16.90 -0.79 3.14
CA LEU A 98 16.65 -1.83 4.16
C LEU A 98 16.89 -3.26 3.64
N CYS A 99 17.09 -3.41 2.33
CA CYS A 99 17.25 -4.70 1.67
C CYS A 99 18.71 -5.19 1.59
N SER A 100 19.69 -4.43 2.10
CA SER A 100 21.10 -4.86 2.20
C SER A 100 21.61 -4.71 3.63
N ILE A 101 22.08 -5.82 4.23
CA ILE A 101 22.76 -5.82 5.54
C ILE A 101 24.17 -5.22 5.39
N ASP A 102 24.82 -5.45 4.26
CA ASP A 102 26.19 -5.03 4.00
C ASP A 102 26.30 -3.56 3.58
N ASP A 103 25.25 -3.02 2.94
CA ASP A 103 25.18 -1.64 2.42
C ASP A 103 23.97 -0.87 2.97
N TYR A 104 23.73 -0.96 4.28
CA TYR A 104 22.63 -0.21 4.92
C TYR A 104 22.82 1.30 4.71
N TYR A 105 21.92 1.89 3.92
CA TYR A 105 21.85 3.33 3.68
C TYR A 105 20.47 3.85 4.03
N HIS A 106 20.39 4.77 4.99
CA HIS A 106 19.16 5.47 5.32
C HIS A 106 19.19 6.87 4.72
N GLY A 107 18.60 7.03 3.53
CA GLY A 107 18.43 8.35 2.92
C GLY A 107 17.56 9.25 3.79
N VAL A 108 17.78 10.57 3.74
CA VAL A 108 16.90 11.55 4.38
C VAL A 108 15.88 11.99 3.33
N PRO A 109 14.58 11.66 3.47
CA PRO A 109 13.57 12.03 2.47
C PRO A 109 13.49 13.54 2.29
N GLY A 110 13.56 14.00 1.04
CA GLY A 110 13.35 15.39 0.67
C GLY A 110 11.88 15.72 0.41
N ASP A 111 11.57 17.00 0.17
CA ASP A 111 10.20 17.45 -0.09
C ASP A 111 9.57 16.77 -1.32
N ASP A 112 10.38 16.46 -2.34
CA ASP A 112 9.93 15.70 -3.51
C ASP A 112 9.53 14.27 -3.14
N ASP A 113 10.27 13.60 -2.26
CA ASP A 113 9.95 12.24 -1.81
C ASP A 113 8.66 12.23 -1.01
N ALA A 114 8.50 13.20 -0.10
CA ALA A 114 7.27 13.40 0.67
C ALA A 114 6.05 13.62 -0.24
N ARG A 115 6.17 14.47 -1.28
CA ARG A 115 5.10 14.66 -2.27
C ARG A 115 4.81 13.39 -3.07
N ARG A 116 5.85 12.69 -3.53
CA ARG A 116 5.73 11.49 -4.36
C ARG A 116 5.02 10.36 -3.61
N ILE A 117 5.40 10.11 -2.35
CA ILE A 117 4.79 9.00 -1.60
C ILE A 117 3.33 9.25 -1.25
N VAL A 118 2.92 10.50 -0.97
CA VAL A 118 1.50 10.85 -0.80
C VAL A 118 0.72 10.62 -2.10
N ALA A 119 1.32 10.90 -3.26
CA ALA A 119 0.71 10.58 -4.55
C ALA A 119 0.59 9.07 -4.80
N VAL A 120 1.56 8.27 -4.33
CA VAL A 120 1.49 6.80 -4.36
C VAL A 120 0.31 6.30 -3.50
N CYS A 121 0.11 6.85 -2.29
CA CYS A 121 -1.05 6.53 -1.46
C CYS A 121 -2.38 6.78 -2.18
N ALA A 122 -2.51 7.93 -2.85
CA ALA A 122 -3.71 8.27 -3.61
C ALA A 122 -3.94 7.33 -4.80
N ALA A 123 -2.87 6.93 -5.50
CA ALA A 123 -2.97 5.98 -6.60
C ALA A 123 -3.40 4.58 -6.14
N LEU A 124 -2.85 4.09 -5.02
CA LEU A 124 -3.25 2.80 -4.44
C LEU A 124 -4.69 2.79 -3.93
N ASP A 125 -5.17 3.87 -3.30
CA ASP A 125 -6.59 4.04 -2.94
C ASP A 125 -7.48 3.93 -4.18
N GLY A 126 -7.06 4.55 -5.29
CA GLY A 126 -7.73 4.46 -6.58
C GLY A 126 -7.81 3.04 -7.14
N VAL A 127 -6.69 2.29 -7.07
CA VAL A 127 -6.64 0.87 -7.48
C VAL A 127 -7.60 0.03 -6.64
N ILE A 128 -7.57 0.15 -5.31
CA ILE A 128 -8.45 -0.64 -4.43
C ILE A 128 -9.92 -0.34 -4.72
N ARG A 129 -10.30 0.94 -4.89
CA ARG A 129 -11.68 1.30 -5.24
C ARG A 129 -12.11 0.68 -6.57
N GLU A 130 -11.22 0.65 -7.55
CA GLU A 130 -11.50 0.00 -8.83
C GLU A 130 -11.66 -1.51 -8.69
N GLU A 131 -10.77 -2.19 -7.96
CA GLU A 131 -10.89 -3.63 -7.72
C GLU A 131 -12.16 -3.98 -6.92
N GLN A 132 -12.51 -3.20 -5.91
CA GLN A 132 -13.79 -3.35 -5.21
C GLN A 132 -14.99 -3.23 -6.16
N ARG A 133 -14.96 -2.27 -7.10
CA ARG A 133 -16.03 -2.14 -8.12
C ARG A 133 -16.12 -3.36 -9.02
N LYS A 134 -14.99 -3.92 -9.46
CA LYS A 134 -14.95 -5.13 -10.30
C LYS A 134 -15.49 -6.37 -9.58
N LEU A 135 -15.22 -6.49 -8.28
CA LEU A 135 -15.75 -7.61 -7.47
C LEU A 135 -17.26 -7.52 -7.25
N VAL A 136 -17.81 -6.31 -7.18
CA VAL A 136 -19.28 -6.09 -7.06
C VAL A 136 -19.96 -6.20 -8.43
N ASN A 137 -19.31 -5.72 -9.50
CA ASN A 137 -19.84 -5.73 -10.87
C ASN A 137 -18.85 -6.44 -11.82
N PRO A 138 -18.79 -7.78 -11.81
CA PRO A 138 -17.85 -8.52 -12.64
C PRO A 138 -18.14 -8.26 -14.13
N PRO A 139 -17.11 -7.97 -14.94
CA PRO A 139 -17.28 -7.81 -16.38
C PRO A 139 -17.68 -9.16 -16.98
N GLY A 140 -18.96 -9.31 -17.30
CA GLY A 140 -19.51 -10.58 -17.81
C GLY A 140 -20.88 -10.98 -17.27
N GLY A 141 -21.68 -10.05 -16.71
CA GLY A 141 -23.10 -10.29 -16.43
C GLY A 141 -23.93 -10.52 -17.70
N GLN A 142 -23.73 -11.67 -18.36
CA GLN A 142 -24.67 -12.32 -19.25
C GLN A 142 -25.04 -13.68 -18.62
N HIS A 143 -26.29 -13.75 -18.17
CA HIS A 143 -27.17 -14.90 -18.02
C HIS A 143 -26.60 -16.26 -17.57
N ALA A 144 -27.08 -16.69 -16.40
CA ALA A 144 -27.79 -17.97 -16.28
C ALA A 144 -29.05 -17.75 -15.44
#